data_AF-A0AAV4WL68-F1
#
_entry.id   AF-A0AAV4WL68-F1
#
_cell.length_a   1.000
_cell.length_b   1.000
_cell.length_c   1.000
_cell.angle_alpha   90.00
_cell.angle_beta   90.00
_cell.angle_gamma   90.00
#
_symmetry.space_group_name_H-M   'P 1'
#
loop_
_entity.id
_entity.type
_entity.pdbx_description
1 polymer ?
#
loop_
_entity_poly.entity_id
_entity_poly.type
_entity_poly.pdbx_seq_one_letter_code
_entity_poly.pdbx_strand_id
1 'polypeptide(L)'
;MKVCLSAISLVTILWELSWVSVQGEAFYRGGRSSHVMRGFDILPPYIELYQPCRSSLDCLLYIPHSHCDWGKQVCQCQPHHVPYNNTMCLPISLLGYACVIDSQCQFKVAHSMCSEGICQCKPDYIPLRKDKCLPPAKVDDYCLNDHQCKLSSSYSFCKYIVPRIYGKCSCPFGYIVTEGGSCLPHLGSECKQHQDCEQVTPNSFCNKVGKSAYCRCREGYKALNHGMICERVDPYPDGFEITPTSVGKACKHSDDCLARDPYSICRNGTCDCIIPDDSCNARQPGCPADTFQCRSGYCISWYFVCDNQQNCPDNSDEDQCVPFKCPNEAFQCDDGTCLSKSLVCNGQWECPDGSDEARCYTGIPCDRNAFRCKNGQCLPQYTFCNAEQDCADGSDELNEICEHGEYCPANSFQCNNKRCRSSAILCSGLDGCGDNSDEINCEACYCKKP
;
A
#
# COMPACT_ATOMS: atom_id res chain seq x y z
N MET A 1 9.68 33.87 61.32
CA MET A 1 10.32 33.29 62.52
C MET A 1 11.71 32.80 62.15
N LYS A 2 12.74 33.38 62.82
CA LYS A 2 14.13 32.90 63.05
C LYS A 2 14.98 32.48 61.82
N VAL A 3 16.02 33.20 61.36
CA VAL A 3 17.27 33.78 61.96
C VAL A 3 18.51 32.89 61.71
N CYS A 4 19.58 33.56 61.21
CA CYS A 4 21.04 33.26 61.28
C CYS A 4 21.64 32.15 60.40
N LEU A 5 22.89 32.22 59.89
CA LEU A 5 23.92 33.25 59.62
C LEU A 5 25.18 32.49 59.10
N SER A 6 26.04 33.19 58.34
CA SER A 6 27.53 33.01 58.27
C SER A 6 28.13 31.80 57.50
N ALA A 7 29.26 31.85 56.78
CA ALA A 7 30.15 32.88 56.19
C ALA A 7 31.35 32.17 55.47
N ILE A 8 32.18 32.96 54.73
CA ILE A 8 33.66 32.78 54.47
C ILE A 8 34.06 31.71 53.41
N SER A 9 35.02 31.87 52.49
CA SER A 9 35.91 32.96 52.06
C SER A 9 36.45 32.68 50.64
N LEU A 10 36.77 33.75 49.91
CA LEU A 10 37.66 33.77 48.75
C LEU A 10 39.13 33.59 49.16
N VAL A 11 39.90 32.80 48.41
CA VAL A 11 41.37 32.84 48.42
C VAL A 11 41.89 32.80 46.98
N THR A 12 42.48 33.92 46.58
CA THR A 12 43.35 34.11 45.41
C THR A 12 44.78 33.72 45.76
N ILE A 13 45.47 32.95 44.90
CA ILE A 13 46.94 32.82 44.92
C ILE A 13 47.47 32.84 43.47
N LEU A 14 48.21 33.92 43.17
CA LEU A 14 49.17 34.06 42.07
C LEU A 14 50.43 33.24 42.38
N TRP A 15 51.13 32.72 41.36
CA TRP A 15 52.59 32.49 41.42
C TRP A 15 53.22 32.51 40.01
N GLU A 16 54.32 33.24 39.89
CA GLU A 16 55.17 33.41 38.70
C GLU A 16 56.29 32.35 38.61
N LEU A 17 56.66 32.06 37.36
CA LEU A 17 57.97 31.78 36.74
C LEU A 17 59.16 31.29 37.60
N SER A 18 59.78 30.19 37.13
CA SER A 18 61.19 30.16 36.68
C SER A 18 61.63 28.72 36.38
N TRP A 19 62.16 28.45 35.17
CA TRP A 19 63.02 27.28 34.93
C TRP A 19 64.27 27.70 34.13
N VAL A 20 65.38 27.15 34.61
CA VAL A 20 66.77 27.54 34.45
C VAL A 20 67.39 26.90 33.20
N SER A 21 68.21 27.68 32.49
CA SER A 21 69.13 27.22 31.45
C SER A 21 70.29 26.39 32.04
N VAL A 22 70.60 25.25 31.41
CA VAL A 22 71.90 24.57 31.59
C VAL A 22 72.46 24.22 30.21
N GLN A 23 73.61 24.83 29.90
CA GLN A 23 74.49 24.47 28.79
C GLN A 23 75.41 23.32 29.19
N GLY A 24 75.73 22.45 28.24
CA GLY A 24 76.81 21.48 28.33
C GLY A 24 77.31 21.10 26.94
N GLU A 25 78.44 21.67 26.53
CA GLU A 25 79.25 21.21 25.40
C GLU A 25 80.18 20.06 25.84
N ALA A 26 80.39 19.05 24.99
CA ALA A 26 81.74 18.62 24.55
C ALA A 26 81.76 17.30 23.75
N PHE A 27 82.39 17.43 22.57
CA PHE A 27 83.36 16.52 21.93
C PHE A 27 82.96 15.34 21.02
N TYR A 28 83.40 15.52 19.77
CA TYR A 28 83.55 14.60 18.64
C TYR A 28 84.39 13.34 18.93
N ARG A 29 83.95 12.18 18.41
CA ARG A 29 84.81 11.20 17.72
C ARG A 29 83.98 10.42 16.68
N GLY A 30 84.55 10.26 15.49
CA GLY A 30 83.81 10.00 14.25
C GLY A 30 83.59 8.54 13.86
N GLY A 31 82.71 8.41 12.86
CA GLY A 31 82.87 7.48 11.73
C GLY A 31 82.21 6.11 11.83
N ARG A 32 80.98 6.00 11.30
CA ARG A 32 80.68 5.12 10.16
C ARG A 32 79.35 5.54 9.53
N SER A 33 79.43 5.87 8.24
CA SER A 33 78.31 6.28 7.40
C SER A 33 77.51 5.07 6.95
N SER A 34 76.27 5.36 6.52
CA SER A 34 75.36 4.54 5.71
C SER A 34 74.42 3.59 6.47
N HIS A 35 73.28 4.14 6.92
CA HIS A 35 72.04 3.87 6.18
C HIS A 35 71.31 5.18 5.94
N VAL A 36 71.12 5.46 4.66
CA VAL A 36 70.42 6.61 4.08
C VAL A 36 69.12 6.87 4.81
N MET A 37 68.99 8.06 5.42
CA MET A 37 67.71 8.70 5.73
C MET A 37 66.93 8.79 4.41
N ARG A 38 66.10 7.80 4.12
CA ARG A 38 65.15 7.88 3.01
C ARG A 38 64.02 8.78 3.46
N GLY A 39 63.92 9.94 2.82
CA GLY A 39 62.73 10.78 2.75
C GLY A 39 62.30 11.36 4.09
N PHE A 40 62.36 12.69 4.21
CA PHE A 40 61.27 13.37 4.88
C PHE A 40 59.99 12.92 4.14
N ASP A 41 59.27 11.94 4.69
CA ASP A 41 57.89 11.70 4.31
C ASP A 41 57.16 12.99 4.62
N ILE A 42 56.92 13.78 3.56
CA ILE A 42 56.07 14.94 3.62
C ILE A 42 54.73 14.41 4.12
N LEU A 43 54.40 14.68 5.39
CA LEU A 43 53.08 14.42 5.93
C LEU A 43 52.08 15.06 4.93
N PRO A 44 51.07 14.32 4.47
CA PRO A 44 50.09 14.87 3.54
C PRO A 44 49.50 16.18 4.10
N PRO A 45 49.20 17.16 3.23
CA PRO A 45 48.80 18.50 3.68
C PRO A 45 47.54 18.50 4.56
N TYR A 46 46.72 17.45 4.45
CA TYR A 46 45.58 17.13 5.30
C TYR A 46 45.21 15.64 5.16
N ILE A 47 44.63 15.04 6.19
CA ILE A 47 44.05 13.69 6.17
C ILE A 47 42.61 13.78 6.70
N GLU A 48 41.68 13.12 6.00
CA GLU A 48 40.27 13.02 6.38
C GLU A 48 39.89 11.59 6.80
N LEU A 49 38.76 11.44 7.50
CA LEU A 49 38.20 10.11 7.78
C LEU A 49 37.96 9.36 6.47
N TYR A 50 38.18 8.04 6.51
CA TYR A 50 38.09 7.12 5.37
C TYR A 50 39.16 7.31 4.28
N GLN A 51 40.12 8.23 4.46
CA GLN A 51 41.33 8.32 3.62
C GLN A 51 42.38 7.28 4.03
N PRO A 52 43.26 6.87 3.10
CA PRO A 52 44.31 5.91 3.40
C PRO A 52 45.30 6.43 4.45
N CYS A 53 45.70 5.55 5.37
CA CYS A 53 46.61 5.88 6.46
C CYS A 53 47.86 5.00 6.47
N ARG A 54 49.01 5.56 6.88
CA ARG A 54 50.26 4.80 7.05
C ARG A 54 50.50 4.43 8.50
N SER A 55 50.07 5.27 9.44
CA SER A 55 50.12 5.01 10.87
C SER A 55 48.88 5.55 11.60
N SER A 56 48.57 5.01 12.78
CA SER A 56 47.54 5.58 13.66
C SER A 56 47.91 6.96 14.19
N LEU A 57 49.21 7.29 14.26
CA LEU A 57 49.67 8.61 14.67
C LEU A 57 49.31 9.66 13.60
N ASP A 58 49.37 9.29 12.31
CA ASP A 58 48.98 10.18 11.21
C ASP A 58 47.51 10.57 11.35
N CYS A 59 46.62 9.60 11.59
CA CYS A 59 45.21 9.90 11.80
C CYS A 59 45.00 10.81 13.03
N LEU A 60 45.63 10.49 14.17
CA LEU A 60 45.44 11.23 15.43
C LEU A 60 45.91 12.69 15.35
N LEU A 61 46.95 12.97 14.55
CA LEU A 61 47.50 14.32 14.36
C LEU A 61 46.51 15.27 13.68
N TYR A 62 45.73 14.76 12.71
CA TYR A 62 44.77 15.58 11.94
C TYR A 62 43.33 15.47 12.45
N ILE A 63 42.95 14.31 12.99
CA ILE A 63 41.59 13.99 13.41
C ILE A 63 41.65 13.52 14.87
N PRO A 64 41.23 14.37 15.83
CA PRO A 64 41.19 13.99 17.24
C PRO A 64 40.34 12.72 17.45
N HIS A 65 40.82 11.82 18.32
CA HIS A 65 40.16 10.54 18.63
C HIS A 65 39.97 9.61 17.42
N SER A 66 40.90 9.61 16.46
CA SER A 66 40.95 8.66 15.34
C SER A 66 42.12 7.67 15.45
N HIS A 67 42.07 6.61 14.64
CA HIS A 67 43.12 5.60 14.50
C HIS A 67 43.12 5.03 13.07
N CYS A 68 44.19 4.37 12.67
CA CYS A 68 44.28 3.68 11.38
C CYS A 68 43.70 2.26 11.53
N ASP A 69 42.63 1.95 10.80
CA ASP A 69 42.07 0.59 10.73
C ASP A 69 42.93 -0.24 9.79
N TRP A 70 43.74 -1.16 10.33
CA TRP A 70 44.66 -1.99 9.54
C TRP A 70 43.95 -2.99 8.62
N GLY A 71 42.68 -3.32 8.86
CA GLY A 71 41.92 -4.19 7.97
C GLY A 71 41.54 -3.50 6.65
N LYS A 72 41.27 -2.19 6.71
CA LYS A 72 40.85 -1.37 5.55
C LYS A 72 41.90 -0.37 5.09
N GLN A 73 42.99 -0.22 5.86
CA GLN A 73 44.04 0.78 5.70
C GLN A 73 43.53 2.23 5.61
N VAL A 74 42.47 2.57 6.35
CA VAL A 74 41.88 3.93 6.35
C VAL A 74 41.73 4.51 7.76
N CYS A 75 41.76 5.84 7.89
CA CYS A 75 41.50 6.51 9.16
C CYS A 75 40.03 6.36 9.59
N GLN A 76 39.81 5.93 10.84
CA GLN A 76 38.49 5.79 11.45
C GLN A 76 38.48 6.31 12.88
N CYS A 77 37.31 6.67 13.39
CA CYS A 77 37.16 7.04 14.79
C CYS A 77 37.54 5.88 15.72
N GLN A 78 38.11 6.21 16.87
CA GLN A 78 38.43 5.25 17.93
C GLN A 78 37.15 4.58 18.47
N PRO A 79 37.27 3.43 19.15
CA PRO A 79 36.15 2.84 19.88
C PRO A 79 35.47 3.88 20.79
N HIS A 80 34.14 3.82 20.85
CA HIS A 80 33.31 4.78 21.60
C HIS A 80 33.34 6.22 21.08
N HIS A 81 33.70 6.42 19.81
CA HIS A 81 33.57 7.72 19.14
C HIS A 81 32.81 7.56 17.82
N VAL A 82 32.13 8.63 17.40
CA VAL A 82 31.36 8.70 16.15
C VAL A 82 31.83 9.89 15.30
N PRO A 83 31.78 9.78 13.97
CA PRO A 83 32.14 10.88 13.08
C PRO A 83 31.10 12.01 13.17
N TYR A 84 31.55 13.23 13.42
CA TYR A 84 30.73 14.43 13.30
C TYR A 84 30.80 15.03 11.89
N ASN A 85 32.02 15.07 11.37
CA ASN A 85 32.36 15.43 9.99
C ASN A 85 33.61 14.62 9.61
N ASN A 86 34.19 14.89 8.43
CA ASN A 86 35.40 14.18 7.97
C ASN A 86 36.67 14.48 8.79
N THR A 87 36.65 15.44 9.72
CA THR A 87 37.83 15.92 10.45
C THR A 87 37.72 15.82 11.97
N MET A 88 36.60 15.32 12.50
CA MET A 88 36.34 15.29 13.94
C MET A 88 35.53 14.06 14.34
N CYS A 89 36.04 13.37 15.36
CA CYS A 89 35.33 12.29 16.05
C CYS A 89 34.84 12.80 17.41
N LEU A 90 33.54 12.63 17.67
CA LEU A 90 32.93 12.98 18.95
C LEU A 90 32.76 11.74 19.83
N PRO A 91 32.88 11.87 21.16
CA PRO A 91 32.58 10.77 22.06
C PRO A 91 31.09 10.41 21.99
N ILE A 92 30.79 9.11 22.17
CA ILE A 92 29.41 8.63 22.35
C ILE A 92 28.80 9.21 23.62
N SER A 93 27.49 9.38 23.62
CA SER A 93 26.75 10.00 24.72
C SER A 93 25.59 9.10 25.15
N LEU A 94 25.31 9.07 26.45
CA LEU A 94 24.20 8.32 27.04
C LEU A 94 22.99 9.23 27.24
N LEU A 95 21.82 8.66 27.53
CA LEU A 95 20.63 9.46 27.78
C LEU A 95 20.84 10.44 28.95
N GLY A 96 20.39 11.68 28.77
CA GLY A 96 20.55 12.77 29.72
C GLY A 96 21.93 13.46 29.70
N TYR A 97 22.82 13.08 28.78
CA TYR A 97 24.10 13.76 28.55
C TYR A 97 24.07 14.58 27.27
N ALA A 98 25.02 15.52 27.17
CA ALA A 98 25.11 16.44 26.05
C ALA A 98 25.37 15.72 24.73
N CYS A 99 24.81 16.24 23.65
CA CYS A 99 25.01 15.78 22.29
C CYS A 99 24.93 16.94 21.30
N VAL A 100 25.42 16.70 20.10
CA VAL A 100 25.39 17.58 18.93
C VAL A 100 24.65 16.91 17.77
N ILE A 101 24.81 15.59 17.62
CA ILE A 101 24.19 14.80 16.56
C ILE A 101 23.60 13.49 17.10
N ASP A 102 22.59 12.96 16.42
CA ASP A 102 21.88 11.74 16.81
C ASP A 102 22.79 10.51 16.93
N SER A 103 23.82 10.40 16.08
CA SER A 103 24.71 9.23 16.07
C SER A 103 25.48 9.04 17.37
N GLN A 104 25.76 10.13 18.12
CA GLN A 104 26.40 10.05 19.43
C GLN A 104 25.55 9.28 20.43
N CYS A 105 24.23 9.44 20.36
CA CYS A 105 23.28 8.75 21.22
C CYS A 105 23.00 7.33 20.70
N GLN A 106 22.77 7.20 19.39
CA GLN A 106 22.31 5.96 18.75
C GLN A 106 23.33 4.81 18.79
N PHE A 107 24.63 5.13 18.81
CA PHE A 107 25.69 4.12 18.80
C PHE A 107 25.60 3.16 19.98
N LYS A 108 25.30 3.67 21.18
CA LYS A 108 25.16 2.84 22.39
C LYS A 108 23.71 2.65 22.80
N VAL A 109 22.86 3.64 22.58
CA VAL A 109 21.44 3.60 22.96
C VAL A 109 20.61 3.58 21.69
N ALA A 110 20.22 2.39 21.24
CA ALA A 110 19.30 2.26 20.12
C ALA A 110 17.99 3.03 20.39
N HIS A 111 17.41 3.59 19.33
CA HIS A 111 16.18 4.40 19.39
C HIS A 111 16.29 5.66 20.28
N SER A 112 17.49 6.27 20.32
CA SER A 112 17.71 7.60 20.88
C SER A 112 17.91 8.66 19.79
N MET A 113 17.79 9.92 20.16
CA MET A 113 18.03 11.10 19.33
C MET A 113 18.63 12.22 20.18
N CYS A 114 19.26 13.19 19.51
CA CYS A 114 19.75 14.40 20.13
C CYS A 114 18.66 15.48 20.05
N SER A 115 18.06 15.82 21.19
CA SER A 115 17.00 16.83 21.27
C SER A 115 17.42 17.92 22.25
N GLU A 116 17.42 19.17 21.78
CA GLU A 116 17.86 20.34 22.56
C GLU A 116 19.28 20.19 23.15
N GLY A 117 20.16 19.52 22.40
CA GLY A 117 21.54 19.28 22.82
C GLY A 117 21.71 18.21 23.90
N ILE A 118 20.67 17.42 24.20
CA ILE A 118 20.70 16.32 25.17
C ILE A 118 20.21 15.03 24.50
N CYS A 119 20.90 13.91 24.77
CA CYS A 119 20.45 12.60 24.28
C CYS A 119 19.17 12.17 25.00
N GLN A 120 18.12 11.90 24.24
CA GLN A 120 16.81 11.46 24.72
C GLN A 120 16.31 10.27 23.89
N CYS A 121 15.34 9.51 24.41
CA CYS A 121 14.68 8.48 23.61
C CYS A 121 13.83 9.14 22.52
N LYS A 122 13.63 8.44 21.40
CA LYS A 122 12.67 8.87 20.38
C LYS A 122 11.25 8.98 21.00
N PRO A 123 10.34 9.81 20.43
CA PRO A 123 9.02 10.08 21.01
C PRO A 123 8.21 8.84 21.40
N ASP A 124 8.32 7.75 20.65
CA ASP A 124 7.58 6.51 20.89
C ASP A 124 8.28 5.55 21.87
N TYR A 125 9.37 5.98 22.53
CA TYR A 125 10.18 5.13 23.39
C TYR A 125 10.35 5.74 24.78
N ILE A 126 10.43 4.89 25.80
CA ILE A 126 10.68 5.33 27.18
C ILE A 126 12.10 4.99 27.65
N PRO A 127 12.73 5.83 28.48
CA PRO A 127 14.01 5.50 29.10
C PRO A 127 13.82 4.48 30.24
N LEU A 128 14.51 3.34 30.18
CA LEU A 128 14.60 2.40 31.30
C LEU A 128 15.71 2.82 32.27
N ARG A 129 16.87 3.13 31.69
CA ARG A 129 18.11 3.60 32.32
C ARG A 129 18.81 4.49 31.30
N LYS A 130 19.99 5.02 31.65
CA LYS A 130 20.74 5.90 30.75
C LYS A 130 21.24 5.23 29.46
N ASP A 131 21.21 3.91 29.40
CA ASP A 131 21.76 3.08 28.32
C ASP A 131 20.71 2.36 27.48
N LYS A 132 19.41 2.50 27.78
CA LYS A 132 18.36 1.76 27.05
C LYS A 132 17.03 2.50 26.93
N CYS A 133 16.54 2.58 25.70
CA CYS A 133 15.18 2.96 25.36
C CYS A 133 14.32 1.72 25.14
N LEU A 134 13.11 1.69 25.71
CA LEU A 134 12.14 0.61 25.54
C LEU A 134 11.03 1.01 24.58
N PRO A 135 10.55 0.09 23.74
CA PRO A 135 9.42 0.34 22.85
C PRO A 135 8.09 0.41 23.62
N PRO A 136 7.02 0.86 22.95
CA PRO A 136 5.65 0.75 23.44
C PRO A 136 5.31 -0.72 23.78
N ALA A 137 4.51 -0.93 24.82
CA ALA A 137 4.04 -2.26 25.22
C ALA A 137 2.56 -2.41 24.90
N LYS A 138 2.19 -3.46 24.14
CA LYS A 138 0.79 -3.77 23.81
C LYS A 138 0.08 -4.42 24.99
N VAL A 139 -1.24 -4.59 24.89
CA VAL A 139 -1.98 -5.38 25.86
C VAL A 139 -1.37 -6.79 25.98
N ASP A 140 -1.28 -7.30 27.21
CA ASP A 140 -0.61 -8.55 27.61
C ASP A 140 0.93 -8.56 27.59
N ASP A 141 1.58 -7.54 27.00
CA ASP A 141 3.03 -7.36 27.11
C ASP A 141 3.44 -6.93 28.53
N TYR A 142 4.70 -7.20 28.86
CA TYR A 142 5.31 -6.73 30.09
C TYR A 142 5.53 -5.20 30.06
N CYS A 143 5.16 -4.55 31.15
CA CYS A 143 5.28 -3.11 31.32
C CYS A 143 5.99 -2.76 32.62
N LEU A 144 6.61 -1.58 32.64
CA LEU A 144 7.25 -1.03 33.84
C LEU A 144 6.44 0.07 34.49
N ASN A 145 5.66 0.80 33.71
CA ASN A 145 4.78 1.87 34.15
C ASN A 145 3.61 2.06 33.18
N ASP A 146 2.61 2.83 33.60
CA ASP A 146 1.42 3.10 32.78
C ASP A 146 1.77 3.87 31.50
N HIS A 147 2.82 4.69 31.53
CA HIS A 147 3.25 5.46 30.36
C HIS A 147 3.67 4.53 29.22
N GLN A 148 4.36 3.42 29.51
CA GLN A 148 4.77 2.43 28.50
C GLN A 148 3.58 1.81 27.76
N CYS A 149 2.51 1.46 28.50
CA CYS A 149 1.29 0.92 27.91
C CYS A 149 0.55 2.01 27.10
N LYS A 150 0.47 3.23 27.66
CA LYS A 150 -0.22 4.37 27.02
C LYS A 150 0.36 4.78 25.67
N LEU A 151 1.65 4.53 25.43
CA LEU A 151 2.27 4.72 24.12
C LEU A 151 1.68 3.80 23.05
N SER A 152 1.31 2.57 23.40
CA SER A 152 0.69 1.63 22.46
C SER A 152 -0.83 1.76 22.41
N SER A 153 -1.47 2.05 23.54
CA SER A 153 -2.92 2.26 23.60
C SER A 153 -3.26 3.27 24.68
N SER A 154 -3.86 4.37 24.27
CA SER A 154 -4.21 5.54 25.10
C SER A 154 -4.99 5.24 26.38
N TYR A 155 -5.71 4.12 26.41
CA TYR A 155 -6.60 3.71 27.51
C TYR A 155 -6.00 2.59 28.38
N SER A 156 -4.91 1.97 27.95
CA SER A 156 -4.27 0.88 28.67
C SER A 156 -3.51 1.38 29.91
N PHE A 157 -3.35 0.50 30.89
CA PHE A 157 -2.56 0.76 32.09
C PHE A 157 -1.69 -0.46 32.46
N CYS A 158 -0.67 -0.23 33.28
CA CYS A 158 0.22 -1.29 33.72
C CYS A 158 -0.32 -1.96 34.99
N LYS A 159 -0.88 -3.16 34.84
CA LYS A 159 -1.30 -3.97 35.98
C LYS A 159 -0.08 -4.65 36.60
N TYR A 160 0.43 -4.08 37.68
CA TYR A 160 1.62 -4.59 38.36
C TYR A 160 1.41 -6.01 38.88
N ILE A 161 2.33 -6.91 38.52
CA ILE A 161 2.46 -8.24 39.12
C ILE A 161 3.30 -8.11 40.38
N VAL A 162 4.43 -7.41 40.27
CA VAL A 162 5.26 -7.02 41.39
C VAL A 162 5.35 -5.48 41.41
N PRO A 163 4.83 -4.82 42.46
CA PRO A 163 4.78 -3.36 42.52
C PRO A 163 6.14 -2.71 42.27
N ARG A 164 6.20 -1.76 41.33
CA ARG A 164 7.40 -1.00 40.96
C ARG A 164 8.56 -1.81 40.35
N ILE A 165 8.34 -3.08 39.99
CA ILE A 165 9.34 -3.89 39.28
C ILE A 165 8.87 -4.16 37.86
N TYR A 166 7.72 -4.80 37.69
CA TYR A 166 7.08 -4.98 36.40
C TYR A 166 5.61 -5.41 36.56
N GLY A 167 4.84 -5.20 35.51
CA GLY A 167 3.46 -5.63 35.36
C GLY A 167 3.17 -6.14 33.97
N LYS A 168 1.89 -6.32 33.66
CA LYS A 168 1.40 -6.54 32.30
C LYS A 168 0.43 -5.44 31.91
N CYS A 169 0.49 -4.98 30.66
CA CYS A 169 -0.47 -4.02 30.17
C CYS A 169 -1.86 -4.65 30.11
N SER A 170 -2.86 -3.93 30.64
CA SER A 170 -4.24 -4.39 30.69
C SER A 170 -5.19 -3.23 30.38
N CYS A 171 -6.39 -3.56 29.92
CA CYS A 171 -7.45 -2.59 29.69
C CYS A 171 -8.28 -2.35 30.95
N PRO A 172 -8.84 -1.15 31.13
CA PRO A 172 -9.83 -0.88 32.18
C PRO A 172 -11.10 -1.70 31.94
N PHE A 173 -11.93 -1.84 32.97
CA PHE A 173 -13.26 -2.40 32.82
C PHE A 173 -14.09 -1.58 31.83
N GLY A 174 -14.84 -2.25 30.94
CA GLY A 174 -15.64 -1.60 29.89
C GLY A 174 -14.84 -1.25 28.62
N TYR A 175 -13.66 -1.82 28.44
CA TYR A 175 -12.85 -1.69 27.23
C TYR A 175 -12.58 -3.08 26.65
N ILE A 176 -12.50 -3.18 25.33
CA ILE A 176 -12.06 -4.41 24.66
C ILE A 176 -10.68 -4.27 24.05
N VAL A 177 -10.04 -5.42 23.93
CA VAL A 177 -8.78 -5.60 23.23
C VAL A 177 -9.09 -5.93 21.77
N THR A 178 -8.58 -5.12 20.85
CA THR A 178 -8.65 -5.41 19.40
C THR A 178 -7.59 -6.45 19.00
N GLU A 179 -7.72 -7.02 17.80
CA GLU A 179 -6.70 -7.95 17.25
C GLU A 179 -5.30 -7.32 17.20
N GLY A 180 -5.21 -5.99 17.08
CA GLY A 180 -3.95 -5.24 17.10
C GLY A 180 -3.30 -5.10 18.48
N GLY A 181 -3.97 -5.52 19.56
CA GLY A 181 -3.52 -5.39 20.94
C GLY A 181 -3.77 -4.01 21.54
N SER A 182 -4.79 -3.28 21.05
CA SER A 182 -5.16 -1.94 21.54
C SER A 182 -6.44 -1.99 22.37
N CYS A 183 -6.50 -1.22 23.47
CA CYS A 183 -7.73 -1.02 24.25
C CYS A 183 -8.61 0.06 23.59
N LEU A 184 -9.88 -0.26 23.37
CA LEU A 184 -10.89 0.71 22.90
C LEU A 184 -12.15 0.69 23.78
N PRO A 185 -12.81 1.85 23.98
CA PRO A 185 -13.95 1.98 24.88
C PRO A 185 -15.23 1.37 24.29
N HIS A 186 -15.99 0.67 25.13
CA HIS A 186 -17.39 0.33 24.83
C HIS A 186 -18.34 1.47 25.18
N LEU A 187 -19.61 1.32 24.76
CA LEU A 187 -20.74 2.11 25.22
C LEU A 187 -20.74 2.29 26.75
N GLY A 188 -20.87 3.55 27.17
CA GLY A 188 -20.82 3.96 28.57
C GLY A 188 -19.41 4.22 29.13
N SER A 189 -18.35 3.75 28.47
CA SER A 189 -16.97 4.04 28.87
C SER A 189 -16.49 5.41 28.41
N GLU A 190 -15.49 5.95 29.11
CA GLU A 190 -14.87 7.22 28.74
C GLU A 190 -14.16 7.13 27.38
N CYS A 191 -14.29 8.20 26.59
CA CYS A 191 -13.73 8.27 25.25
C CYS A 191 -13.02 9.60 25.02
N LYS A 192 -12.07 9.63 24.08
CA LYS A 192 -11.36 10.83 23.64
C LYS A 192 -11.82 11.25 22.25
N GLN A 193 -12.01 10.29 21.35
CA GLN A 193 -12.39 10.53 19.96
C GLN A 193 -13.63 9.73 19.56
N HIS A 194 -14.35 10.20 18.54
CA HIS A 194 -15.58 9.53 18.06
C HIS A 194 -15.26 8.15 17.46
N GLN A 195 -14.13 8.05 16.75
CA GLN A 195 -13.67 6.83 16.09
C GLN A 195 -13.36 5.70 17.09
N ASP A 196 -12.96 6.04 18.32
CA ASP A 196 -12.64 5.05 19.36
C ASP A 196 -13.88 4.22 19.75
N CYS A 197 -15.04 4.86 19.82
CA CYS A 197 -16.32 4.20 20.12
C CYS A 197 -16.85 3.42 18.91
N GLU A 198 -16.72 4.01 17.72
CA GLU A 198 -17.30 3.50 16.47
C GLU A 198 -16.60 2.22 15.99
N GLN A 199 -15.29 2.10 16.20
CA GLN A 199 -14.53 0.88 15.89
C GLN A 199 -15.00 -0.35 16.67
N VAL A 200 -15.47 -0.14 17.90
CA VAL A 200 -15.92 -1.20 18.80
C VAL A 200 -17.42 -1.45 18.68
N THR A 201 -18.18 -0.37 18.66
CA THR A 201 -19.65 -0.37 18.59
C THR A 201 -20.11 0.49 17.41
N PRO A 202 -20.52 -0.13 16.29
CA PRO A 202 -21.09 0.61 15.16
C PRO A 202 -22.28 1.46 15.61
N ASN A 203 -22.50 2.60 14.95
CA ASN A 203 -23.55 3.56 15.29
C ASN A 203 -23.43 4.18 16.70
N SER A 204 -22.25 4.12 17.31
CA SER A 204 -21.92 4.86 18.52
C SER A 204 -21.06 6.09 18.22
N PHE A 205 -21.03 7.03 19.15
CA PHE A 205 -20.20 8.23 19.07
C PHE A 205 -19.75 8.68 20.46
N CYS A 206 -18.67 9.46 20.49
CA CYS A 206 -18.12 10.00 21.74
C CYS A 206 -18.84 11.31 22.11
N ASN A 207 -19.74 11.24 23.09
CA ASN A 207 -20.54 12.37 23.53
C ASN A 207 -19.87 13.07 24.72
N LYS A 208 -19.57 14.38 24.59
CA LYS A 208 -18.98 15.21 25.64
C LYS A 208 -20.08 15.78 26.54
N VAL A 209 -20.04 15.44 27.83
CA VAL A 209 -20.92 16.05 28.84
C VAL A 209 -20.07 16.66 29.95
N GLY A 210 -20.02 17.99 29.95
CA GLY A 210 -19.19 18.73 30.89
C GLY A 210 -17.70 18.50 30.63
N LYS A 211 -16.98 17.93 31.61
CA LYS A 211 -15.53 17.67 31.55
C LYS A 211 -15.16 16.27 31.05
N SER A 212 -16.12 15.34 31.01
CA SER A 212 -15.89 13.95 30.59
C SER A 212 -16.66 13.66 29.31
N ALA A 213 -16.16 12.72 28.52
CA ALA A 213 -16.83 12.24 27.33
C ALA A 213 -17.00 10.73 27.43
N TYR A 214 -18.13 10.21 27.02
CA TYR A 214 -18.44 8.78 27.08
C TYR A 214 -19.03 8.30 25.74
N CYS A 215 -18.88 7.02 25.45
CA CYS A 215 -19.49 6.42 24.25
C CYS A 215 -21.01 6.29 24.43
N ARG A 216 -21.80 6.80 23.47
CA ARG A 216 -23.27 6.62 23.41
C ARG A 216 -23.71 6.25 22.00
N CYS A 217 -24.87 5.62 21.89
CA CYS A 217 -25.52 5.41 20.61
C CYS A 217 -25.92 6.74 19.98
N ARG A 218 -25.80 6.82 18.66
CA ARG A 218 -26.29 7.95 17.86
C ARG A 218 -27.82 8.05 17.98
N GLU A 219 -28.36 9.23 17.69
CA GLU A 219 -29.81 9.44 17.68
C GLU A 219 -30.50 8.42 16.75
N GLY A 220 -31.61 7.84 17.20
CA GLY A 220 -32.31 6.75 16.50
C GLY A 220 -31.88 5.32 16.90
N TYR A 221 -30.80 5.19 17.68
CA TYR A 221 -30.30 3.89 18.16
C TYR A 221 -30.39 3.81 19.69
N LYS A 222 -30.85 2.67 20.24
CA LYS A 222 -30.74 2.37 21.67
C LYS A 222 -29.75 1.25 21.92
N ALA A 223 -29.17 1.30 23.11
CA ALA A 223 -28.21 0.31 23.57
C ALA A 223 -28.95 -0.98 23.96
N LEU A 224 -28.75 -2.07 23.21
CA LEU A 224 -29.27 -3.41 23.46
C LEU A 224 -28.15 -4.36 23.93
N ASN A 225 -28.51 -5.57 24.36
CA ASN A 225 -27.58 -6.59 24.89
C ASN A 225 -26.66 -6.05 26.01
N HIS A 226 -27.25 -5.57 27.12
CA HIS A 226 -26.53 -4.97 28.25
C HIS A 226 -25.67 -3.75 27.87
N GLY A 227 -26.03 -3.07 26.79
CA GLY A 227 -25.31 -1.90 26.30
C GLY A 227 -24.05 -2.25 25.52
N MET A 228 -23.98 -3.42 24.88
CA MET A 228 -22.86 -3.79 24.01
C MET A 228 -23.10 -3.45 22.54
N ILE A 229 -24.34 -3.20 22.12
CA ILE A 229 -24.69 -2.94 20.72
C ILE A 229 -25.65 -1.75 20.65
N CYS A 230 -25.50 -0.90 19.63
CA CYS A 230 -26.48 0.12 19.28
C CYS A 230 -27.40 -0.42 18.18
N GLU A 231 -28.62 -0.80 18.53
CA GLU A 231 -29.64 -1.19 17.57
C GLU A 231 -30.67 -0.09 17.40
N ARG A 232 -31.24 0.01 16.20
CA ARG A 232 -32.26 1.00 15.91
C ARG A 232 -33.51 0.69 16.72
N VAL A 233 -34.10 1.72 17.31
CA VAL A 233 -35.41 1.58 17.95
C VAL A 233 -36.38 2.33 17.07
N ASP A 234 -37.10 1.57 16.25
CA ASP A 234 -38.06 2.14 15.30
C ASP A 234 -39.08 3.03 15.98
N PRO A 235 -39.62 3.98 15.21
CA PRO A 235 -41.05 3.89 14.92
C PRO A 235 -41.31 4.21 13.44
N TYR A 236 -41.79 3.25 12.64
CA TYR A 236 -42.52 3.63 11.42
C TYR A 236 -43.95 4.00 11.85
N PRO A 237 -44.40 5.25 11.70
CA PRO A 237 -45.83 5.52 11.65
C PRO A 237 -46.40 4.90 10.36
N ASP A 238 -47.67 4.50 10.40
CA ASP A 238 -48.39 4.04 9.21
C ASP A 238 -48.21 5.04 8.05
N GLY A 239 -47.61 4.58 6.95
CA GLY A 239 -47.42 5.35 5.72
C GLY A 239 -45.98 5.78 5.38
N PHE A 240 -44.95 5.30 6.09
CA PHE A 240 -43.57 5.56 5.68
C PHE A 240 -43.13 4.58 4.59
N GLU A 241 -42.91 5.13 3.39
CA GLU A 241 -42.49 4.41 2.19
C GLU A 241 -41.00 4.66 1.98
N ILE A 242 -40.19 3.60 2.10
CA ILE A 242 -38.75 3.66 1.82
C ILE A 242 -38.59 3.74 0.30
N THR A 243 -37.86 4.75 -0.17
CA THR A 243 -37.55 4.89 -1.59
C THR A 243 -36.07 4.58 -1.82
N PRO A 244 -35.69 3.40 -2.34
CA PRO A 244 -34.30 3.03 -2.52
C PRO A 244 -33.59 4.01 -3.47
N THR A 245 -32.66 4.79 -2.95
CA THR A 245 -32.06 5.94 -3.62
C THR A 245 -30.54 5.80 -3.67
N SER A 246 -29.95 5.84 -4.85
CA SER A 246 -28.49 5.71 -5.02
C SER A 246 -27.72 6.93 -4.49
N VAL A 247 -26.44 6.73 -4.16
CA VAL A 247 -25.47 7.82 -3.89
C VAL A 247 -25.49 8.88 -5.01
N GLY A 248 -25.53 10.17 -4.63
CA GLY A 248 -25.62 11.31 -5.53
C GLY A 248 -27.04 11.74 -5.93
N LYS A 249 -28.07 11.03 -5.48
CA LYS A 249 -29.49 11.39 -5.71
C LYS A 249 -30.14 12.02 -4.48
N ALA A 250 -31.25 12.72 -4.73
CA ALA A 250 -31.99 13.41 -3.69
C ALA A 250 -32.68 12.42 -2.74
N CYS A 251 -32.48 12.58 -1.44
CA CYS A 251 -33.03 11.72 -0.39
C CYS A 251 -33.86 12.52 0.61
N LYS A 252 -34.85 11.87 1.21
CA LYS A 252 -35.63 12.43 2.32
C LYS A 252 -35.11 11.93 3.65
N HIS A 253 -34.74 10.65 3.70
CA HIS A 253 -34.23 9.97 4.89
C HIS A 253 -32.96 9.18 4.56
N SER A 254 -32.10 8.97 5.56
CA SER A 254 -30.91 8.14 5.37
C SER A 254 -31.25 6.68 5.05
N ASP A 255 -32.44 6.23 5.42
CA ASP A 255 -32.94 4.89 5.09
C ASP A 255 -33.20 4.72 3.59
N ASP A 256 -33.52 5.80 2.86
CA ASP A 256 -33.62 5.79 1.40
C ASP A 256 -32.27 5.40 0.77
N CYS A 257 -31.19 5.95 1.31
CA CYS A 257 -29.82 5.68 0.86
C CYS A 257 -29.34 4.31 1.32
N LEU A 258 -29.54 3.98 2.61
CA LEU A 258 -29.12 2.70 3.21
C LEU A 258 -29.84 1.49 2.61
N ALA A 259 -31.08 1.66 2.16
CA ALA A 259 -31.84 0.60 1.48
C ALA A 259 -31.23 0.19 0.13
N ARG A 260 -30.35 1.01 -0.43
CA ARG A 260 -29.67 0.74 -1.70
C ARG A 260 -28.15 0.59 -1.55
N ASP A 261 -27.52 1.42 -0.73
CA ASP A 261 -26.08 1.44 -0.48
C ASP A 261 -25.81 1.37 1.04
N PRO A 262 -25.35 0.21 1.58
CA PRO A 262 -25.17 -0.03 3.02
C PRO A 262 -24.23 0.96 3.75
N TYR A 263 -23.37 1.64 2.99
CA TYR A 263 -22.37 2.60 3.51
C TYR A 263 -22.69 4.05 3.15
N SER A 264 -23.95 4.34 2.80
CA SER A 264 -24.42 5.68 2.42
C SER A 264 -25.34 6.30 3.48
N ILE A 265 -25.41 7.63 3.50
CA ILE A 265 -26.23 8.42 4.41
C ILE A 265 -26.77 9.66 3.70
N CYS A 266 -27.96 10.10 4.05
CA CYS A 266 -28.53 11.33 3.49
C CYS A 266 -27.85 12.56 4.11
N ARG A 267 -27.07 13.31 3.32
CA ARG A 267 -26.46 14.59 3.71
C ARG A 267 -27.01 15.73 2.87
N ASN A 268 -27.54 16.77 3.52
CA ASN A 268 -28.13 17.94 2.85
C ASN A 268 -29.15 17.56 1.76
N GLY A 269 -29.94 16.50 2.00
CA GLY A 269 -30.95 16.03 1.05
C GLY A 269 -30.38 15.28 -0.16
N THR A 270 -29.11 14.87 -0.15
CA THR A 270 -28.47 14.04 -1.18
C THR A 270 -27.78 12.84 -0.53
N CYS A 271 -27.89 11.64 -1.10
CA CYS A 271 -27.20 10.46 -0.59
C CYS A 271 -25.69 10.60 -0.79
N ASP A 272 -24.92 10.50 0.29
CA ASP A 272 -23.45 10.64 0.32
C ASP A 272 -22.82 9.51 1.14
N CYS A 273 -21.54 9.23 0.94
CA CYS A 273 -20.84 8.15 1.63
C CYS A 273 -20.50 8.50 3.08
N ILE A 274 -20.62 7.50 3.96
CA ILE A 274 -20.23 7.61 5.37
C ILE A 274 -18.71 7.78 5.45
N ILE A 275 -17.96 6.97 4.68
CA ILE A 275 -16.51 7.04 4.52
C ILE A 275 -16.20 7.04 3.01
N PRO A 276 -15.41 7.98 2.49
CA PRO A 276 -15.02 8.02 1.08
C PRO A 276 -13.87 7.03 0.82
N ASP A 277 -14.20 5.74 0.82
CA ASP A 277 -13.31 4.60 0.55
C ASP A 277 -13.91 3.72 -0.57
N ASP A 278 -13.12 2.81 -1.16
CA ASP A 278 -13.58 1.92 -2.25
C ASP A 278 -14.74 0.99 -1.85
N SER A 279 -14.99 0.86 -0.54
CA SER A 279 -16.15 0.19 0.06
C SER A 279 -17.48 0.94 -0.14
N CYS A 280 -17.43 2.22 -0.54
CA CYS A 280 -18.59 3.05 -0.79
C CYS A 280 -18.49 3.67 -2.20
N ASN A 281 -19.49 3.42 -3.05
CA ASN A 281 -19.54 3.77 -4.47
C ASN A 281 -19.60 5.30 -4.78
N ALA A 282 -18.86 6.16 -4.07
CA ALA A 282 -18.85 7.62 -4.29
C ALA A 282 -17.82 8.12 -5.30
N ARG A 283 -16.81 7.33 -5.70
CA ARG A 283 -15.76 7.84 -6.60
C ARG A 283 -15.90 7.45 -8.07
N GLN A 284 -16.67 6.42 -8.39
CA GLN A 284 -17.02 6.03 -9.76
C GLN A 284 -18.48 5.54 -9.77
N PRO A 285 -19.47 6.44 -9.82
CA PRO A 285 -20.85 6.03 -9.99
C PRO A 285 -21.02 5.48 -11.39
N GLY A 286 -21.16 4.16 -11.48
CA GLY A 286 -21.36 3.44 -12.72
C GLY A 286 -20.42 2.25 -12.79
N CYS A 287 -21.00 1.07 -12.94
CA CYS A 287 -20.24 -0.03 -13.50
C CYS A 287 -19.69 0.40 -14.88
N PRO A 288 -18.56 -0.17 -15.35
CA PRO A 288 -18.06 0.01 -16.71
C PRO A 288 -19.19 0.04 -17.75
N ALA A 289 -19.05 0.80 -18.84
CA ALA A 289 -20.14 1.04 -19.80
C ALA A 289 -20.81 -0.25 -20.34
N ASP A 290 -20.07 -1.36 -20.35
CA ASP A 290 -20.45 -2.71 -20.74
C ASP A 290 -21.04 -3.59 -19.60
N THR A 291 -21.37 -3.00 -18.45
CA THR A 291 -21.86 -3.72 -17.27
C THR A 291 -23.05 -3.04 -16.58
N PHE A 292 -23.95 -3.85 -16.04
CA PHE A 292 -25.12 -3.48 -15.25
C PHE A 292 -24.81 -3.51 -13.75
N GLN A 293 -25.32 -2.53 -13.02
CA GLN A 293 -25.18 -2.45 -11.57
C GLN A 293 -26.40 -3.07 -10.88
N CYS A 294 -26.19 -4.20 -10.20
CA CYS A 294 -27.14 -4.79 -9.28
C CYS A 294 -27.54 -3.79 -8.19
N ARG A 295 -28.74 -3.95 -7.61
CA ARG A 295 -29.16 -3.14 -6.45
C ARG A 295 -28.30 -3.43 -5.22
N SER A 296 -27.67 -4.60 -5.12
CA SER A 296 -26.62 -4.93 -4.16
C SER A 296 -25.27 -4.25 -4.41
N GLY A 297 -25.11 -3.51 -5.51
CA GLY A 297 -23.89 -2.79 -5.87
C GLY A 297 -22.88 -3.59 -6.69
N TYR A 298 -23.13 -4.88 -6.96
CA TYR A 298 -22.32 -5.72 -7.84
C TYR A 298 -22.46 -5.29 -9.30
N CYS A 299 -21.35 -5.36 -10.04
CA CYS A 299 -21.35 -5.14 -11.47
C CYS A 299 -21.37 -6.48 -12.18
N ILE A 300 -22.42 -6.74 -12.94
CA ILE A 300 -22.54 -7.91 -13.81
C ILE A 300 -22.56 -7.43 -15.26
N SER A 301 -22.23 -8.29 -16.21
CA SER A 301 -22.34 -7.90 -17.63
C SER A 301 -23.80 -7.64 -18.00
N TRP A 302 -24.06 -6.72 -18.95
CA TRP A 302 -25.40 -6.49 -19.48
C TRP A 302 -26.06 -7.75 -20.06
N TYR A 303 -25.28 -8.77 -20.42
CA TYR A 303 -25.76 -10.06 -20.91
C TYR A 303 -26.43 -10.92 -19.82
N PHE A 304 -26.21 -10.59 -18.55
CA PHE A 304 -26.75 -11.29 -17.38
C PHE A 304 -27.96 -10.58 -16.77
N VAL A 305 -28.56 -9.66 -17.53
CA VAL A 305 -29.75 -8.92 -17.13
C VAL A 305 -30.93 -9.49 -17.89
N CYS A 306 -31.96 -9.92 -17.17
CA CYS A 306 -33.16 -10.52 -17.75
C CYS A 306 -32.87 -11.79 -18.56
N ASP A 307 -31.95 -12.62 -18.06
CA ASP A 307 -31.58 -13.90 -18.64
C ASP A 307 -32.25 -15.09 -17.92
N ASN A 308 -33.21 -14.80 -17.03
CA ASN A 308 -33.89 -15.75 -16.16
C ASN A 308 -32.94 -16.48 -15.19
N GLN A 309 -31.74 -15.96 -14.94
CA GLN A 309 -30.79 -16.49 -13.97
C GLN A 309 -30.50 -15.45 -12.89
N GLN A 310 -30.31 -15.93 -11.66
CA GLN A 310 -29.91 -15.07 -10.55
C GLN A 310 -28.40 -14.85 -10.62
N ASN A 311 -27.98 -13.81 -11.34
CA ASN A 311 -26.58 -13.37 -11.43
C ASN A 311 -26.28 -12.26 -10.42
N CYS A 312 -27.28 -11.44 -10.06
CA CYS A 312 -27.16 -10.57 -8.90
C CYS A 312 -27.43 -11.33 -7.59
N PRO A 313 -26.65 -11.10 -6.52
CA PRO A 313 -26.91 -11.67 -5.19
C PRO A 313 -28.31 -11.36 -4.63
N ASP A 314 -28.90 -10.25 -5.08
CA ASP A 314 -30.21 -9.76 -4.71
C ASP A 314 -31.27 -9.95 -5.80
N ASN A 315 -30.97 -10.71 -6.86
CA ASN A 315 -31.87 -11.01 -7.99
C ASN A 315 -32.40 -9.77 -8.74
N SER A 316 -31.72 -8.63 -8.58
CA SER A 316 -32.16 -7.35 -9.12
C SER A 316 -31.99 -7.23 -10.65
N ASP A 317 -31.22 -8.14 -11.22
CA ASP A 317 -31.08 -8.38 -12.66
C ASP A 317 -32.39 -8.85 -13.32
N GLU A 318 -33.32 -9.42 -12.56
CA GLU A 318 -34.58 -9.97 -13.08
C GLU A 318 -35.84 -9.15 -12.71
N ASP A 319 -35.68 -8.04 -11.98
CA ASP A 319 -36.80 -7.32 -11.34
C ASP A 319 -37.57 -6.34 -12.27
N GLN A 320 -37.06 -6.02 -13.48
CA GLN A 320 -37.57 -4.94 -14.35
C GLN A 320 -37.39 -5.20 -15.86
N CYS A 321 -37.69 -6.41 -16.34
CA CYS A 321 -37.36 -6.81 -17.72
C CYS A 321 -38.26 -6.24 -18.82
N VAL A 322 -39.38 -5.61 -18.46
CA VAL A 322 -40.37 -5.15 -19.46
C VAL A 322 -40.85 -3.71 -19.14
N PRO A 323 -40.55 -2.69 -19.98
CA PRO A 323 -39.70 -2.69 -21.18
C PRO A 323 -38.26 -2.28 -20.85
N PHE A 324 -37.35 -3.26 -20.81
CA PHE A 324 -35.91 -3.01 -20.77
C PHE A 324 -35.37 -2.73 -22.20
N LYS A 325 -34.36 -1.88 -22.35
CA LYS A 325 -33.65 -1.67 -23.63
C LYS A 325 -32.17 -1.95 -23.42
N CYS A 326 -31.64 -2.90 -24.19
CA CYS A 326 -30.22 -3.23 -24.15
C CYS A 326 -29.35 -2.01 -24.52
N PRO A 327 -28.10 -1.93 -24.02
CA PRO A 327 -27.14 -0.92 -24.45
C PRO A 327 -26.88 -1.01 -25.97
N ASN A 328 -26.43 0.08 -26.58
CA ASN A 328 -26.20 0.15 -28.04
C ASN A 328 -25.15 -0.86 -28.54
N GLU A 329 -24.30 -1.32 -27.63
CA GLU A 329 -23.22 -2.28 -27.85
C GLU A 329 -23.71 -3.73 -27.84
N ALA A 330 -24.94 -4.00 -27.37
CA ALA A 330 -25.57 -5.32 -27.33
C ALA A 330 -26.74 -5.42 -28.33
N PHE A 331 -27.15 -6.66 -28.63
CA PHE A 331 -28.35 -6.98 -29.41
C PHE A 331 -29.48 -7.38 -28.48
N GLN A 332 -30.72 -7.00 -28.78
CA GLN A 332 -31.90 -7.33 -27.98
C GLN A 332 -32.75 -8.35 -28.76
N CYS A 333 -32.95 -9.53 -28.19
CA CYS A 333 -33.92 -10.53 -28.65
C CYS A 333 -35.36 -9.98 -28.54
N ASP A 334 -36.34 -10.54 -29.25
CA ASP A 334 -37.72 -10.01 -29.18
C ASP A 334 -38.42 -10.29 -27.83
N ASP A 335 -37.90 -11.24 -27.04
CA ASP A 335 -38.32 -11.49 -25.65
C ASP A 335 -37.71 -10.52 -24.62
N GLY A 336 -36.72 -9.73 -25.02
CA GLY A 336 -36.07 -8.72 -24.21
C GLY A 336 -34.67 -9.08 -23.71
N THR A 337 -34.18 -10.32 -23.93
CA THR A 337 -32.84 -10.75 -23.52
C THR A 337 -31.75 -10.04 -24.34
N CYS A 338 -30.64 -9.70 -23.67
CA CYS A 338 -29.50 -9.03 -24.33
C CYS A 338 -28.40 -10.03 -24.69
N LEU A 339 -27.99 -10.03 -25.96
CA LEU A 339 -26.87 -10.82 -26.46
C LEU A 339 -25.69 -9.96 -26.89
N SER A 340 -24.50 -10.55 -26.85
CA SER A 340 -23.32 -9.93 -27.43
C SER A 340 -23.43 -9.92 -28.94
N LYS A 341 -22.98 -8.84 -29.59
CA LYS A 341 -22.95 -8.75 -31.06
C LYS A 341 -22.15 -9.88 -31.73
N SER A 342 -21.22 -10.51 -31.01
CA SER A 342 -20.48 -11.68 -31.49
C SER A 342 -21.32 -12.96 -31.55
N LEU A 343 -22.43 -13.01 -30.82
CA LEU A 343 -23.38 -14.13 -30.79
C LEU A 343 -24.55 -13.93 -31.74
N VAL A 344 -24.55 -12.84 -32.51
CA VAL A 344 -25.62 -12.56 -33.46
C VAL A 344 -25.15 -12.94 -34.84
N CYS A 345 -25.96 -13.72 -35.55
CA CYS A 345 -25.60 -14.25 -36.87
C CYS A 345 -24.38 -15.16 -36.84
N ASN A 346 -24.16 -15.87 -35.74
CA ASN A 346 -23.05 -16.81 -35.59
C ASN A 346 -23.43 -18.24 -36.06
N GLY A 347 -24.70 -18.45 -36.44
CA GLY A 347 -25.24 -19.74 -36.89
C GLY A 347 -25.74 -20.64 -35.76
N GLN A 348 -25.79 -20.16 -34.52
CA GLN A 348 -26.40 -20.82 -33.37
C GLN A 348 -27.64 -20.02 -32.92
N TRP A 349 -28.57 -20.68 -32.22
CA TRP A 349 -29.73 -19.99 -31.65
C TRP A 349 -29.47 -19.76 -30.17
N GLU A 350 -29.09 -18.55 -29.82
CA GLU A 350 -28.91 -18.07 -28.46
C GLU A 350 -30.19 -17.42 -27.94
N CYS A 351 -30.92 -16.71 -28.79
CA CYS A 351 -32.26 -16.24 -28.44
C CYS A 351 -33.25 -17.43 -28.44
N PRO A 352 -34.13 -17.57 -27.42
CA PRO A 352 -35.15 -18.61 -27.38
C PRO A 352 -36.11 -18.61 -28.58
N ASP A 353 -36.28 -17.46 -29.23
CA ASP A 353 -37.11 -17.24 -30.41
C ASP A 353 -36.33 -17.27 -31.73
N GLY A 354 -35.00 -17.44 -31.69
CA GLY A 354 -34.11 -17.40 -32.86
C GLY A 354 -34.02 -16.03 -33.56
N SER A 355 -34.39 -14.94 -32.87
CA SER A 355 -34.40 -13.59 -33.44
C SER A 355 -33.01 -13.04 -33.78
N ASP A 356 -31.98 -13.57 -33.13
CA ASP A 356 -30.55 -13.40 -33.42
C ASP A 356 -30.15 -13.92 -34.81
N GLU A 357 -30.70 -15.04 -35.26
CA GLU A 357 -30.38 -15.63 -36.57
C GLU A 357 -31.39 -15.30 -37.67
N ALA A 358 -32.61 -14.91 -37.31
CA ALA A 358 -33.70 -14.72 -38.28
C ALA A 358 -33.51 -13.54 -39.24
N ARG A 359 -32.67 -12.55 -38.92
CA ARG A 359 -32.56 -11.27 -39.65
C ARG A 359 -31.17 -10.91 -40.17
N CYS A 360 -30.27 -11.90 -40.23
CA CYS A 360 -28.87 -11.72 -40.63
C CYS A 360 -28.68 -11.23 -42.07
N TYR A 361 -29.59 -11.58 -42.97
CA TYR A 361 -29.51 -11.15 -44.36
C TYR A 361 -29.97 -9.69 -44.56
N THR A 362 -30.95 -9.22 -43.77
CA THR A 362 -31.72 -8.01 -44.10
C THR A 362 -31.62 -6.86 -43.09
N GLY A 363 -31.07 -7.04 -41.88
CA GLY A 363 -31.21 -6.00 -40.86
C GLY A 363 -30.15 -5.88 -39.77
N ILE A 364 -29.31 -6.89 -39.53
CA ILE A 364 -28.34 -6.85 -38.42
C ILE A 364 -26.92 -6.63 -38.95
N PRO A 365 -26.24 -5.51 -38.63
CA PRO A 365 -24.85 -5.30 -38.98
C PRO A 365 -23.92 -6.12 -38.06
N CYS A 366 -22.89 -6.75 -38.63
CA CYS A 366 -21.84 -7.41 -37.86
C CYS A 366 -21.06 -6.41 -37.00
N ASP A 367 -20.38 -6.92 -35.97
CA ASP A 367 -19.46 -6.12 -35.16
C ASP A 367 -18.32 -5.52 -36.02
N ARG A 368 -17.70 -4.42 -35.56
CA ARG A 368 -16.70 -3.66 -36.33
C ARG A 368 -15.49 -4.50 -36.78
N ASN A 369 -15.19 -5.57 -36.05
CA ASN A 369 -14.05 -6.46 -36.31
C ASN A 369 -14.48 -7.85 -36.81
N ALA A 370 -15.70 -7.99 -37.31
CA ALA A 370 -16.23 -9.25 -37.84
C ALA A 370 -16.37 -9.19 -39.38
N PHE A 371 -16.09 -10.32 -40.04
CA PHE A 371 -16.35 -10.53 -41.46
C PHE A 371 -17.80 -10.98 -41.67
N ARG A 372 -18.45 -10.47 -42.72
CA ARG A 372 -19.83 -10.86 -43.09
C ARG A 372 -19.81 -11.78 -44.30
N CYS A 373 -20.19 -13.04 -44.08
CA CYS A 373 -20.43 -14.04 -45.12
C CYS A 373 -21.52 -13.58 -46.10
N LYS A 374 -21.54 -14.14 -47.32
CA LYS A 374 -22.57 -13.82 -48.33
C LYS A 374 -23.99 -14.24 -47.89
N ASN A 375 -24.10 -15.30 -47.09
CA ASN A 375 -25.34 -15.74 -46.45
C ASN A 375 -25.81 -14.82 -45.30
N GLY A 376 -24.99 -13.84 -44.87
CA GLY A 376 -25.29 -12.90 -43.78
C GLY A 376 -24.70 -13.27 -42.42
N GLN A 377 -24.05 -14.44 -42.28
CA GLN A 377 -23.38 -14.88 -41.06
C GLN A 377 -22.17 -13.96 -40.73
N CYS A 378 -21.97 -13.67 -39.45
CA CYS A 378 -20.87 -12.85 -38.95
C CYS A 378 -19.80 -13.75 -38.34
N LEU A 379 -18.60 -13.68 -38.88
CA LEU A 379 -17.45 -14.46 -38.44
C LEU A 379 -16.38 -13.57 -37.81
N PRO A 380 -15.65 -14.03 -36.80
CA PRO A 380 -14.48 -13.32 -36.29
C PRO A 380 -13.43 -13.10 -37.38
N GLN A 381 -12.67 -12.01 -37.31
CA GLN A 381 -11.62 -11.73 -38.32
C GLN A 381 -10.57 -12.85 -38.45
N TYR A 382 -10.32 -13.63 -37.41
CA TYR A 382 -9.31 -14.69 -37.45
C TYR A 382 -9.76 -15.97 -38.18
N THR A 383 -11.06 -16.16 -38.39
CA THR A 383 -11.60 -17.28 -39.16
C THR A 383 -11.73 -16.94 -40.65
N PHE A 384 -11.43 -15.70 -41.02
CA PHE A 384 -11.47 -15.28 -42.41
C PHE A 384 -10.21 -15.75 -43.15
N CYS A 385 -10.38 -16.52 -44.24
CA CYS A 385 -9.30 -17.05 -45.08
C CYS A 385 -8.25 -17.89 -44.31
N ASN A 386 -8.68 -18.63 -43.29
CA ASN A 386 -7.85 -19.53 -42.47
C ASN A 386 -7.70 -20.96 -43.08
N ALA A 387 -8.34 -21.19 -44.24
CA ALA A 387 -8.47 -22.48 -44.91
C ALA A 387 -9.33 -23.53 -44.19
N GLU A 388 -10.25 -23.06 -43.33
CA GLU A 388 -11.37 -23.82 -42.80
C GLU A 388 -12.67 -23.19 -43.31
N GLN A 389 -13.69 -24.01 -43.61
CA GLN A 389 -14.97 -23.50 -44.09
C GLN A 389 -15.85 -23.16 -42.87
N ASP A 390 -15.81 -21.91 -42.44
CA ASP A 390 -16.53 -21.41 -41.27
C ASP A 390 -17.87 -20.75 -41.65
N CYS A 391 -17.99 -20.18 -42.86
CA CYS A 391 -19.29 -19.76 -43.38
C CYS A 391 -20.08 -21.00 -43.83
N ALA A 392 -21.40 -21.04 -43.52
CA ALA A 392 -22.26 -22.12 -44.02
C ALA A 392 -22.34 -22.18 -45.56
N ASP A 393 -22.07 -21.07 -46.25
CA ASP A 393 -21.95 -20.99 -47.72
C ASP A 393 -20.51 -21.02 -48.25
N GLY A 394 -19.52 -21.14 -47.36
CA GLY A 394 -18.09 -21.16 -47.65
C GLY A 394 -17.54 -19.86 -48.27
N SER A 395 -18.25 -18.75 -48.09
CA SER A 395 -17.86 -17.46 -48.68
C SER A 395 -16.62 -16.83 -48.05
N ASP A 396 -16.23 -17.25 -46.84
CA ASP A 396 -14.99 -16.92 -46.16
C ASP A 396 -13.73 -17.48 -46.83
N GLU A 397 -13.86 -18.53 -47.64
CA GLU A 397 -12.73 -19.21 -48.30
C GLU A 397 -12.71 -19.05 -49.83
N LEU A 398 -13.56 -18.18 -50.37
CA LEU A 398 -13.58 -17.90 -51.80
C LEU A 398 -12.35 -17.09 -52.22
N ASN A 399 -11.62 -17.57 -53.23
CA ASN A 399 -10.44 -16.89 -53.78
C ASN A 399 -10.72 -15.42 -54.13
N GLU A 400 -11.89 -15.12 -54.70
CA GLU A 400 -12.30 -13.75 -55.06
C GLU A 400 -12.33 -12.78 -53.85
N ILE A 401 -12.50 -13.31 -52.63
CA ILE A 401 -12.63 -12.53 -51.40
C ILE A 401 -11.29 -12.53 -50.64
N CYS A 402 -10.56 -13.65 -50.64
CA CYS A 402 -9.25 -13.77 -49.99
C CYS A 402 -8.10 -13.07 -50.73
N GLU A 403 -8.24 -12.82 -52.04
CA GLU A 403 -7.20 -12.18 -52.87
C GLU A 403 -6.89 -10.71 -52.46
N HIS A 404 -7.74 -10.05 -51.67
CA HIS A 404 -7.51 -8.67 -51.23
C HIS A 404 -6.58 -8.52 -50.00
N GLY A 405 -6.24 -9.60 -49.29
CA GLY A 405 -5.00 -9.72 -48.52
C GLY A 405 -4.58 -8.66 -47.49
N GLU A 406 -5.45 -7.77 -47.01
CA GLU A 406 -4.99 -6.62 -46.20
C GLU A 406 -4.79 -6.90 -44.70
N TYR A 407 -5.35 -7.97 -44.10
CA TYR A 407 -5.24 -8.20 -42.66
C TYR A 407 -5.23 -9.69 -42.28
N CYS A 408 -4.06 -10.34 -42.35
CA CYS A 408 -3.88 -11.63 -41.68
C CYS A 408 -3.94 -11.45 -40.15
N PRO A 409 -4.65 -12.31 -39.39
CA PRO A 409 -4.77 -12.19 -37.94
C PRO A 409 -3.41 -12.26 -37.22
N ALA A 410 -3.32 -11.69 -36.01
CA ALA A 410 -2.10 -11.76 -35.21
C ALA A 410 -1.68 -13.23 -34.98
N ASN A 411 -0.38 -13.54 -35.13
CA ASN A 411 0.19 -14.90 -35.12
C ASN A 411 -0.16 -15.79 -36.33
N SER A 412 -0.53 -15.20 -37.46
CA SER A 412 -0.62 -15.93 -38.74
C SER A 412 0.47 -15.51 -39.73
N PHE A 413 0.87 -16.47 -40.56
CA PHE A 413 1.78 -16.34 -41.68
C PHE A 413 0.97 -16.31 -42.98
N GLN A 414 1.29 -15.37 -43.87
CA GLN A 414 0.66 -15.28 -45.18
C GLN A 414 1.47 -16.13 -46.19
N CYS A 415 0.83 -17.17 -46.72
CA CYS A 415 1.37 -18.02 -47.78
C CYS A 415 1.48 -17.24 -49.11
N ASN A 416 2.26 -17.74 -50.08
CA ASN A 416 2.41 -17.05 -51.37
C ASN A 416 1.09 -17.06 -52.18
N ASN A 417 0.26 -18.08 -51.99
CA ASN A 417 -1.12 -18.18 -52.47
C ASN A 417 -2.11 -17.25 -51.72
N LYS A 418 -1.61 -16.31 -50.90
CA LYS A 418 -2.35 -15.28 -50.16
C LYS A 418 -3.26 -15.78 -49.04
N ARG A 419 -3.24 -17.08 -48.72
CA ARG A 419 -3.94 -17.64 -47.56
C ARG A 419 -3.20 -17.32 -46.27
N CYS A 420 -3.93 -17.11 -45.18
CA CYS A 420 -3.33 -16.92 -43.86
C CYS A 420 -3.35 -18.27 -43.12
N ARG A 421 -2.20 -18.70 -42.60
CA ARG A 421 -2.06 -19.94 -41.82
C ARG A 421 -1.42 -19.64 -40.48
N SER A 422 -1.56 -20.52 -39.48
CA SER A 422 -0.90 -20.33 -38.18
C SER A 422 0.62 -20.21 -38.35
N SER A 423 1.29 -19.29 -37.65
CA SER A 423 2.75 -19.24 -37.67
C SER A 423 3.42 -20.52 -37.13
N ALA A 424 2.66 -21.40 -36.46
CA ALA A 424 3.13 -22.70 -35.99
C ALA A 424 3.41 -23.72 -37.14
N ILE A 425 2.88 -23.50 -38.34
CA ILE A 425 3.15 -24.38 -39.49
C ILE A 425 4.49 -24.08 -40.17
N LEU A 426 5.10 -22.93 -39.86
CA LEU A 426 6.39 -22.54 -40.42
C LEU A 426 7.47 -23.55 -40.05
N CYS A 427 8.17 -24.06 -41.06
CA CYS A 427 9.33 -24.94 -40.88
C CYS A 427 9.00 -26.21 -40.09
N SER A 428 7.78 -26.69 -40.24
CA SER A 428 7.28 -27.90 -39.59
C SER A 428 7.70 -29.18 -40.33
N GLY A 429 8.20 -29.05 -41.57
CA GLY A 429 8.50 -30.14 -42.47
C GLY A 429 7.26 -30.69 -43.19
N LEU A 430 6.13 -30.01 -43.12
CA LEU A 430 4.87 -30.36 -43.75
C LEU A 430 4.40 -29.18 -44.61
N ASP A 431 3.81 -29.45 -45.78
CA ASP A 431 3.23 -28.40 -46.63
C ASP A 431 1.89 -27.93 -46.05
N GLY A 432 1.94 -27.00 -45.10
CA GLY A 432 0.78 -26.42 -44.45
C GLY A 432 0.09 -25.35 -45.30
N CYS A 433 0.82 -24.67 -46.18
CA CYS A 433 0.24 -23.68 -47.11
C CYS A 433 -0.42 -24.29 -48.35
N GLY A 434 -0.10 -25.55 -48.70
CA GLY A 434 -0.52 -26.21 -49.95
C GLY A 434 0.22 -25.74 -51.20
N ASP A 435 1.10 -24.74 -51.05
CA ASP A 435 2.00 -24.21 -52.08
C ASP A 435 3.48 -24.25 -51.61
N ASN A 436 3.75 -24.94 -50.49
CA ASN A 436 5.04 -25.09 -49.83
C ASN A 436 5.68 -23.79 -49.30
N SER A 437 4.97 -22.66 -49.28
CA SER A 437 5.55 -21.36 -48.90
C SER A 437 6.03 -21.28 -47.46
N ASP A 438 5.47 -22.11 -46.59
CA ASP A 438 5.81 -22.24 -45.18
C ASP A 438 7.15 -22.94 -44.92
N GLU A 439 7.75 -23.56 -45.92
CA GLU A 439 9.00 -24.34 -45.81
C GLU A 439 10.19 -23.72 -46.58
N ILE A 440 10.01 -22.56 -47.22
CA ILE A 440 11.02 -21.97 -48.13
C ILE A 440 12.16 -21.27 -47.38
N ASN A 441 11.92 -20.71 -46.18
CA ASN A 441 12.88 -19.82 -45.50
C ASN A 441 13.17 -20.24 -44.05
N CYS A 442 13.50 -21.51 -43.86
CA CYS A 442 13.72 -22.12 -42.56
C CYS A 442 15.20 -22.14 -42.16
N GLU A 443 15.65 -21.14 -41.40
CA GLU A 443 16.98 -21.15 -40.80
C GLU A 443 17.01 -22.11 -39.61
N ALA A 444 17.73 -23.23 -39.74
CA ALA A 444 17.91 -24.19 -38.66
C ALA A 444 18.76 -23.61 -37.52
N CYS A 445 18.11 -23.11 -36.47
CA CYS A 445 18.77 -22.70 -35.24
C CYS A 445 19.12 -23.92 -34.37
N TYR A 446 20.41 -24.25 -34.25
CA TYR A 446 20.88 -25.26 -33.30
C TYR A 446 21.00 -24.67 -31.88
N CYS A 447 20.19 -25.14 -30.94
CA CYS A 447 20.41 -24.82 -29.53
C CYS A 447 21.66 -25.55 -29.01
N LYS A 448 22.65 -24.82 -28.48
CA LYS A 448 23.72 -25.44 -27.69
C LYS A 448 23.13 -25.99 -26.39
N LYS A 449 23.41 -27.26 -26.13
CA LYS A 449 22.98 -27.99 -24.94
C LYS A 449 23.50 -27.28 -23.67
N PRO A 450 22.69 -27.14 -22.61
CA PRO A 450 23.07 -26.48 -21.36
C PRO A 450 24.22 -27.18 -20.63
#